data_AF-A0A7Y8X5H3-F1
#
_entry.id   AF-A0A7Y8X5H3-F1
#
_cell.length_a   1.000
_cell.length_b   1.000
_cell.length_c   1.000
_cell.angle_alpha   90.00
_cell.angle_beta   90.00
_cell.angle_gamma   90.00
#
_symmetry.space_group_name_H-M   'P 1'
#
loop_
_entity.id
_entity.type
_entity.pdbx_description
1 polymer ?
#
loop_
_entity_poly.entity_id
_entity_poly.type
_entity_poly.pdbx_seq_one_letter_code
_entity_poly.pdbx_strand_id
1 'polypeptide(L)'
;MTRCARRWPTWLAVALVVVTFADGAAPFELLAALLVVMPLCYLAFGARRRELGTRRALAVQLAGLVVFTAVGLLALAVGPPGAGYVVAAGWFAHGVWDAVHHRTGKVVPRAWSEWCGVVDFLGAAAIVLLT
;
A
#
# COMPACT_ATOMS: atom_id res chain seq x y z
N MET A 1 -2.55 26.89 -13.79
CA MET A 1 -2.24 25.95 -12.69
C MET A 1 -0.89 25.32 -12.95
N THR A 2 0.10 25.55 -12.08
CA THR A 2 1.48 25.07 -12.27
C THR A 2 1.53 23.54 -12.16
N ARG A 3 2.45 22.88 -12.89
CA ARG A 3 2.58 21.40 -12.92
C ARG A 3 2.71 20.77 -11.52
N CYS A 4 3.25 21.48 -10.53
CA CYS A 4 3.33 21.03 -9.13
C CYS A 4 1.97 20.87 -8.45
N ALA A 5 1.00 21.76 -8.69
CA ALA A 5 -0.33 21.66 -8.08
C ALA A 5 -1.11 20.42 -8.57
N ARG A 6 -0.72 19.86 -9.72
CA ARG A 6 -1.31 18.64 -10.29
C ARG A 6 -0.73 17.35 -9.68
N ARG A 7 0.36 17.43 -8.90
CA ARG A 7 1.02 16.31 -8.19
C ARG A 7 0.71 16.31 -6.69
N TRP A 8 -0.38 16.94 -6.27
CA TRP A 8 -0.77 16.98 -4.86
C TRP A 8 -0.81 15.60 -4.17
N PRO A 9 -1.21 14.47 -4.83
CA PRO A 9 -1.22 13.17 -4.16
C PRO A 9 0.20 12.73 -3.79
N THR A 10 1.16 12.93 -4.69
CA THR A 10 2.58 12.63 -4.44
C THR A 10 3.13 13.45 -3.29
N TRP A 11 2.89 14.77 -3.28
CA TRP A 11 3.42 15.63 -2.22
C TRP A 11 2.81 15.31 -0.86
N LEU A 12 1.51 15.00 -0.82
CA LEU A 12 0.84 14.56 0.40
C LEU A 12 1.40 13.21 0.90
N ALA A 13 1.67 12.27 -0.02
CA ALA A 13 2.27 10.98 0.32
C ALA A 13 3.68 11.15 0.91
N VAL A 14 4.52 11.96 0.27
CA VAL A 14 5.88 12.27 0.77
C VAL A 14 5.82 12.92 2.14
N ALA A 15 4.93 13.91 2.33
CA ALA A 15 4.76 14.57 3.63
C ALA A 15 4.31 13.57 4.70
N LEU A 16 3.38 12.67 4.38
CA LEU A 16 2.94 11.63 5.30
C LEU A 16 4.11 10.72 5.70
N VAL A 17 4.87 10.18 4.74
CA VAL A 17 5.99 9.29 5.04
C VAL A 17 7.04 10.00 5.91
N VAL A 18 7.38 11.25 5.59
CA VAL A 18 8.33 12.02 6.41
C VAL A 18 7.85 12.15 7.84
N VAL A 19 6.57 12.49 8.05
CA VAL A 19 5.99 12.62 9.39
C VAL A 19 5.92 11.27 10.11
N THR A 20 5.53 10.20 9.42
CA THR A 20 5.37 8.85 10.00
C THR A 20 6.68 8.23 10.46
N PHE A 21 7.80 8.57 9.83
CA PHE A 21 9.13 8.00 10.14
C PHE A 21 10.11 9.03 10.72
N ALA A 22 9.63 10.22 11.13
CA ALA A 22 10.47 11.29 11.65
C ALA A 22 11.19 10.92 12.95
N ASP A 23 10.56 10.09 13.76
CA ASP A 23 10.99 9.62 15.08
C ASP A 23 11.51 8.17 15.08
N GLY A 24 11.63 7.54 13.90
CA GLY A 24 12.15 6.19 13.72
C GLY A 24 11.17 5.24 13.02
N ALA A 25 11.42 3.94 13.12
CA ALA A 25 10.52 2.93 12.57
C ALA A 25 9.21 2.86 13.39
N ALA A 26 8.07 2.98 12.70
CA ALA A 26 6.78 2.69 13.32
C ALA A 26 6.69 1.20 13.76
N PRO A 27 5.84 0.87 14.74
CA PRO A 27 5.67 -0.52 15.20
C PRO A 27 5.33 -1.46 14.04
N PHE A 28 6.06 -2.58 13.91
CA PHE A 28 5.89 -3.49 12.77
C PHE A 28 4.49 -4.10 12.74
N GLU A 29 3.82 -4.24 13.88
CA GLU A 29 2.45 -4.72 14.00
C GLU A 29 1.46 -3.77 13.33
N LEU A 30 1.66 -2.45 13.51
CA LEU A 30 0.87 -1.43 12.84
C LEU A 30 1.10 -1.48 11.32
N LEU A 31 2.37 -1.56 10.91
CA LEU A 31 2.73 -1.62 9.49
C LEU A 31 2.24 -2.91 8.81
N ALA A 32 2.23 -4.03 9.54
CA ALA A 32 1.66 -5.30 9.09
C ALA A 32 0.13 -5.25 9.01
N ALA A 33 -0.54 -4.58 9.96
CA ALA A 33 -1.99 -4.37 9.90
C ALA A 33 -2.40 -3.53 8.68
N LEU A 34 -1.59 -2.52 8.32
CA LEU A 34 -1.84 -1.70 7.13
C LEU A 34 -1.82 -2.52 5.82
N LEU A 35 -1.02 -3.58 5.72
CA LEU A 35 -1.08 -4.51 4.57
C LEU A 35 -2.43 -5.20 4.41
N VAL A 36 -3.22 -5.33 5.48
CA VAL A 36 -4.59 -5.85 5.39
C VAL A 36 -5.57 -4.75 5.02
N VAL A 37 -5.39 -3.56 5.58
CA VAL A 37 -6.29 -2.41 5.36
C VAL A 37 -6.26 -1.95 3.89
N MET A 38 -5.08 -1.91 3.28
CA MET A 38 -4.91 -1.45 1.90
C MET A 38 -5.77 -2.21 0.88
N PRO A 39 -5.70 -3.56 0.76
CA PRO A 39 -6.56 -4.30 -0.16
C PRO A 39 -8.06 -4.24 0.21
N LEU A 40 -8.41 -4.04 1.49
CA LEU A 40 -9.81 -3.78 1.88
C LEU A 40 -10.31 -2.44 1.31
N CYS A 41 -9.48 -1.39 1.32
CA CYS A 41 -9.81 -0.13 0.65
C CYS A 41 -10.05 -0.35 -0.85
N TYR A 42 -9.23 -1.18 -1.50
CA TYR A 42 -9.40 -1.53 -2.92
C TYR A 42 -10.72 -2.24 -3.21
N LEU A 43 -11.13 -3.19 -2.37
CA LEU A 43 -12.45 -3.82 -2.47
C LEU A 43 -13.57 -2.79 -2.29
N ALA A 44 -13.47 -1.90 -1.31
CA ALA A 44 -14.47 -0.86 -1.07
C ALA A 44 -14.59 0.12 -2.26
N PHE A 45 -13.47 0.60 -2.80
CA PHE A 45 -13.45 1.46 -3.98
C PHE A 45 -13.97 0.73 -5.23
N GLY A 46 -13.53 -0.51 -5.45
CA GLY A 46 -13.99 -1.32 -6.56
C GLY A 46 -15.50 -1.54 -6.53
N ALA A 47 -16.06 -1.82 -5.34
CA ALA A 47 -17.49 -1.96 -5.14
C ALA A 47 -18.23 -0.63 -5.42
N ARG A 48 -17.74 0.48 -4.85
CA ARG A 48 -18.32 1.82 -5.04
C ARG A 48 -18.30 2.25 -6.51
N ARG A 49 -17.22 1.95 -7.24
CA ARG A 49 -17.07 2.27 -8.66
C ARG A 49 -17.73 1.25 -9.59
N ARG A 50 -18.31 0.18 -9.04
CA ARG A 50 -18.96 -0.91 -9.80
C ARG A 50 -17.99 -1.66 -10.73
N GLU A 51 -16.71 -1.71 -10.36
CA GLU A 51 -15.65 -2.32 -11.17
C GLU A 51 -15.31 -3.75 -10.75
N LEU A 52 -16.02 -4.29 -9.75
CA LEU A 52 -15.94 -5.70 -9.33
C LEU A 52 -16.97 -6.60 -10.01
N GLY A 53 -17.69 -6.11 -11.03
CA GLY A 53 -18.79 -6.84 -11.67
C GLY A 53 -18.37 -8.10 -12.44
N THR A 54 -17.08 -8.23 -12.79
CA THR A 54 -16.58 -9.46 -13.43
C THR A 54 -15.96 -10.39 -12.40
N ARG A 55 -16.19 -11.71 -12.55
CA ARG A 55 -15.57 -12.73 -11.69
C ARG A 55 -14.05 -12.58 -11.62
N ARG A 56 -13.42 -12.25 -12.74
CA ARG A 56 -11.97 -12.02 -12.82
C ARG A 56 -11.53 -10.82 -11.98
N ALA A 57 -12.21 -9.67 -12.10
CA ALA A 57 -11.84 -8.48 -11.33
C ALA A 57 -11.99 -8.72 -9.82
N LEU A 58 -13.11 -9.32 -9.40
CA LEU A 58 -13.33 -9.69 -8.00
C LEU A 58 -12.28 -10.69 -7.51
N ALA A 59 -12.00 -11.75 -8.28
CA ALA A 59 -11.01 -12.76 -7.93
C ALA A 59 -9.60 -12.16 -7.77
N VAL A 60 -9.20 -11.22 -8.63
CA VAL A 60 -7.91 -10.52 -8.50
C VAL A 60 -7.87 -9.73 -7.19
N GLN A 61 -8.90 -8.95 -6.85
CA GLN A 61 -8.89 -8.16 -5.61
C GLN A 61 -8.93 -9.03 -4.35
N LEU A 62 -9.70 -10.14 -4.36
CA LEU A 62 -9.70 -11.10 -3.27
C LEU A 62 -8.36 -11.83 -3.14
N ALA A 63 -7.71 -12.17 -4.25
CA ALA A 63 -6.36 -12.75 -4.23
C ALA A 63 -5.35 -11.75 -3.63
N GLY A 64 -5.45 -10.47 -3.99
CA GLY A 64 -4.66 -9.40 -3.37
C GLY A 64 -4.87 -9.36 -1.85
N LEU A 65 -6.12 -9.33 -1.40
CA LEU A 65 -6.45 -9.36 0.03
C LEU A 65 -5.82 -10.56 0.75
N VAL A 66 -5.97 -11.77 0.19
CA VAL A 66 -5.41 -12.99 0.78
C VAL A 66 -3.89 -12.91 0.84
N VAL A 67 -3.23 -12.50 -0.24
CA VAL A 67 -1.76 -12.40 -0.32
C VAL A 67 -1.23 -11.39 0.69
N PHE A 68 -1.74 -10.17 0.71
CA PHE A 68 -1.22 -9.15 1.63
C PHE A 68 -1.57 -9.45 3.09
N THR A 69 -2.71 -10.08 3.36
CA THR A 69 -3.04 -10.58 4.70
C THR A 69 -2.06 -11.67 5.15
N ALA A 70 -1.76 -12.63 4.26
CA ALA A 70 -0.78 -13.67 4.55
C ALA A 70 0.62 -13.08 4.82
N VAL A 71 1.04 -12.06 4.08
CA VAL A 71 2.31 -11.37 4.34
C VAL A 71 2.31 -10.66 5.69
N GLY A 72 1.22 -9.97 6.04
CA GLY A 72 1.08 -9.34 7.36
C GLY A 72 1.16 -10.36 8.50
N LEU A 73 0.45 -11.49 8.38
CA LEU A 73 0.50 -12.57 9.36
C LEU A 73 1.89 -13.23 9.43
N LEU A 74 2.57 -13.39 8.29
CA LEU A 74 3.93 -13.92 8.24
C LEU A 74 4.91 -13.00 8.99
N ALA A 75 4.78 -11.68 8.85
CA ALA A 75 5.62 -10.73 9.59
C ALA A 75 5.46 -10.91 11.11
N LEU A 76 4.22 -11.09 11.59
CA LEU A 76 3.95 -11.35 13.00
C LEU A 76 4.50 -12.70 13.48
N ALA A 77 4.50 -13.72 12.61
CA ALA A 77 5.02 -15.04 12.93
C ALA A 77 6.55 -15.12 12.97
N VAL A 78 7.24 -14.36 12.11
CA VAL A 78 8.71 -14.36 12.04
C VAL A 78 9.34 -13.58 13.21
N GLY A 79 8.71 -12.48 13.63
CA GLY A 79 9.22 -11.62 14.71
C GLY A 79 10.49 -10.83 14.33
N PRO A 80 10.95 -9.90 15.19
CA PRO A 80 12.12 -9.07 14.91
C PRO A 80 13.44 -9.86 14.90
N PRO A 81 14.42 -9.48 14.04
CA PRO A 81 14.37 -8.38 13.07
C PRO A 81 13.70 -8.75 11.73
N GLY A 82 13.46 -10.04 11.47
CA GLY A 82 12.93 -10.53 10.19
C GLY A 82 11.58 -9.94 9.80
N ALA A 83 10.73 -9.61 10.79
CA ALA A 83 9.44 -8.97 10.60
C ALA A 83 9.53 -7.69 9.74
N GLY A 84 10.53 -6.84 9.97
CA GLY A 84 10.68 -5.58 9.22
C GLY A 84 10.91 -5.83 7.74
N TYR A 85 11.77 -6.79 7.38
CA TYR A 85 12.00 -7.14 5.97
C TYR A 85 10.76 -7.76 5.30
N VAL A 86 9.99 -8.59 6.02
CA VAL A 86 8.73 -9.15 5.49
C VAL A 86 7.70 -8.05 5.24
N VAL A 87 7.54 -7.12 6.18
CA VAL A 87 6.64 -5.96 6.03
C VAL A 87 7.10 -5.09 4.86
N ALA A 88 8.39 -4.76 4.77
CA ALA A 88 8.93 -3.95 3.69
C ALA A 88 8.70 -4.59 2.30
N ALA A 89 8.89 -5.91 2.19
CA ALA A 89 8.59 -6.64 0.96
C ALA A 89 7.09 -6.59 0.62
N GLY A 90 6.22 -6.73 1.61
CA GLY A 90 4.77 -6.58 1.45
C GLY A 90 4.36 -5.20 0.95
N TRP A 91 4.91 -4.14 1.56
CA TRP A 91 4.65 -2.75 1.19
C TRP A 91 5.15 -2.47 -0.22
N PHE A 92 6.37 -2.91 -0.56
CA PHE A 92 6.88 -2.78 -1.93
C PHE A 92 6.00 -3.49 -2.96
N ALA A 93 5.55 -4.72 -2.66
CA ALA A 93 4.66 -5.47 -3.52
C ALA A 93 3.29 -4.78 -3.69
N HIS A 94 2.78 -4.14 -2.63
CA HIS A 94 1.57 -3.32 -2.72
C HIS A 94 1.82 -2.04 -3.55
N GLY A 95 2.98 -1.40 -3.44
CA GLY A 95 3.35 -0.30 -4.34
C GLY A 95 3.37 -0.70 -5.82
N VAL A 96 3.80 -1.94 -6.12
CA VAL A 96 3.69 -2.50 -7.49
C VAL A 96 2.23 -2.70 -7.90
N TRP A 97 1.39 -3.20 -6.98
CA TRP A 97 -0.06 -3.32 -7.17
C TRP A 97 -0.71 -1.97 -7.48
N ASP A 98 -0.35 -0.93 -6.73
CA ASP A 98 -0.78 0.44 -6.95
C ASP A 98 -0.35 0.97 -8.33
N ALA A 99 0.89 0.68 -8.76
CA ALA A 99 1.36 1.08 -10.09
C ALA A 99 0.52 0.47 -11.22
N VAL A 100 0.07 -0.77 -11.06
CA VAL A 100 -0.85 -1.42 -12.02
C VAL A 100 -2.21 -0.71 -12.05
N HIS A 101 -2.77 -0.39 -10.89
CA HIS A 101 -4.06 0.31 -10.81
C HIS A 101 -3.98 1.76 -11.27
N HIS A 102 -2.87 2.44 -11.02
CA HIS A 102 -2.58 3.78 -11.52
C HIS A 102 -2.51 3.77 -13.06
N ARG A 103 -1.81 2.80 -13.65
CA ARG A 103 -1.70 2.66 -15.12
C ARG A 103 -3.03 2.32 -15.77
N THR A 104 -3.81 1.41 -15.19
CA THR A 104 -5.09 0.97 -15.77
C THR A 104 -6.24 1.93 -15.51
N GLY A 105 -6.16 2.77 -14.46
CA GLY A 105 -7.23 3.67 -14.05
C GLY A 105 -8.45 2.96 -13.45
N LYS A 106 -8.30 1.68 -13.09
CA LYS A 106 -9.38 0.81 -12.60
C LYS A 106 -9.30 0.61 -11.09
N VAL A 107 -10.42 0.17 -10.51
CA VAL A 107 -10.70 -0.18 -9.12
C VAL A 107 -10.67 1.01 -8.16
N VAL A 108 -9.60 1.81 -8.17
CA VAL A 108 -9.41 2.97 -7.30
C VAL A 108 -9.17 4.25 -8.11
N PRO A 109 -9.55 5.43 -7.59
CA PRO A 109 -9.22 6.70 -8.25
C PRO A 109 -7.71 6.79 -8.52
N ARG A 110 -7.32 7.35 -9.67
CA ARG A 110 -5.90 7.40 -10.06
C ARG A 110 -5.01 8.15 -9.05
N ALA A 111 -5.57 9.18 -8.40
CA ALA A 111 -4.89 9.92 -7.32
C ALA A 111 -4.68 9.05 -6.07
N TRP A 112 -5.61 8.13 -5.76
CA TRP A 112 -5.49 7.21 -4.64
C TRP A 112 -4.33 6.24 -4.85
N SER A 113 -4.25 5.59 -6.01
CA SER A 113 -3.13 4.68 -6.31
C SER A 113 -1.80 5.40 -6.49
N GLU A 114 -1.80 6.66 -6.92
CA GLU A 114 -0.57 7.49 -6.92
C GLU A 114 -0.08 7.77 -5.50
N TRP A 115 -0.98 8.18 -4.60
CA TRP A 115 -0.65 8.47 -3.21
C TRP A 115 -0.20 7.19 -2.48
N CYS A 116 -1.00 6.12 -2.56
CA CYS A 116 -0.72 4.84 -1.90
C CYS A 116 0.61 4.27 -2.38
N GLY A 117 0.84 4.24 -3.71
CA GLY A 117 2.09 3.70 -4.25
C GLY A 117 3.33 4.47 -3.79
N VAL A 118 3.24 5.79 -3.62
CA VAL A 118 4.36 6.60 -3.10
C VAL A 118 4.58 6.33 -1.61
N VAL A 119 3.51 6.25 -0.81
CA VAL A 119 3.61 5.86 0.61
C VAL A 119 4.25 4.49 0.75
N ASP A 120 3.87 3.54 -0.12
CA ASP A 120 4.32 2.16 -0.08
C ASP A 120 5.80 2.01 -0.43
N PHE A 121 6.23 2.61 -1.53
CA PHE A 121 7.63 2.51 -1.95
C PHE A 121 8.57 3.24 -0.98
N LEU A 122 8.20 4.43 -0.54
CA LEU A 122 9.04 5.19 0.40
C LEU A 122 8.98 4.59 1.81
N GLY A 123 7.81 4.11 2.25
CA GLY A 123 7.63 3.41 3.51
C GLY A 123 8.43 2.11 3.54
N ALA A 124 8.38 1.29 2.48
CA ALA A 124 9.21 0.09 2.37
C ALA A 124 10.71 0.41 2.47
N ALA A 125 11.17 1.46 1.79
CA ALA A 125 12.56 1.91 1.89
C ALA A 125 12.91 2.38 3.32
N ALA A 126 12.04 3.17 3.96
CA ALA A 126 12.23 3.63 5.32
C ALA A 126 12.31 2.47 6.32
N ILE A 127 11.41 1.48 6.20
CA ILE A 127 11.42 0.29 7.06
C ILE A 127 12.75 -0.46 6.94
N VAL A 128 13.25 -0.68 5.71
CA VAL A 128 14.56 -1.35 5.50
C VAL A 128 15.72 -0.56 6.09
N LEU A 129 15.67 0.77 6.02
CA LEU A 129 16.75 1.64 6.52
C LEU A 129 16.73 1.80 8.04
N LEU A 130 15.58 1.56 8.68
CA LEU A 130 15.35 1.81 10.11
C LEU A 130 15.15 0.53 10.94
N THR A 131 15.11 -0.65 10.31
CA THR A 131 15.08 -1.97 10.97
C THR A 131 16.50 -2.54 11.07
#